data_AF-A0A9J5ZU23-F1
#
_entry.id   AF-A0A9J5ZU23-F1
#
_cell.length_a   1.000
_cell.length_b   1.000
_cell.length_c   1.000
_cell.angle_alpha   90.00
_cell.angle_beta   90.00
_cell.angle_gamma   90.00
#
_symmetry.space_group_name_H-M   'P 1'
#
loop_
_entity.id
_entity.type
_entity.pdbx_description
1 polymer ?
#
loop_
_entity_poly.entity_id
_entity_poly.type
_entity_poly.pdbx_seq_one_letter_code
_entity_poly.pdbx_strand_id
1 'polypeptide(L)' 'MRERQLRYPKHYDSTDRIMDLNFYTNFKQRYDSISEEATRVGGKSFTQLLNEFVWNGDMIDYIRGIIPYPGGINWIGAK' A
#
# COMPACT_ATOMS: atom_id res chain seq x y z
N MET A 1 9.52 -2.85 0.57
CA MET A 1 9.90 -3.34 1.92
C MET A 1 11.42 -3.51 2.05
N ARG A 2 12.01 -4.63 1.62
CA ARG A 2 13.43 -4.92 1.84
C ARG A 2 14.38 -3.89 1.22
N GLU A 3 14.15 -3.47 -0.02
CA GLU A 3 15.00 -2.44 -0.67
C GLU A 3 14.93 -1.08 0.02
N ARG A 4 13.76 -0.69 0.51
CA ARG A 4 13.57 0.58 1.23
C ARG A 4 14.24 0.56 2.60
N GLN A 5 14.09 -0.56 3.33
CA GLN A 5 14.79 -0.81 4.59
C GLN A 5 16.31 -0.84 4.41
N LEU A 6 16.81 -1.39 3.30
CA LEU A 6 18.23 -1.38 2.95
C LEU A 6 18.72 0.02 2.54
N ARG A 7 17.88 0.82 1.90
CA ARG A 7 18.21 2.18 1.44
C ARG A 7 18.19 3.20 2.59
N TYR A 8 17.35 3.01 3.60
CA TYR A 8 17.20 3.92 4.74
C TYR A 8 17.31 3.21 6.11
N PRO A 9 18.43 2.54 6.42
CA PRO A 9 18.55 1.68 7.61
C PRO A 9 18.52 2.45 8.94
N LYS A 10 18.79 3.76 8.93
CA LYS A 10 18.74 4.63 10.12
C LYS A 10 17.38 5.29 10.34
N HIS A 11 16.44 5.16 9.40
CA HIS A 11 15.17 5.90 9.39
C HIS A 11 13.94 5.00 9.59
N TYR A 12 14.09 3.81 10.16
CA TYR A 12 12.94 3.01 10.60
C TYR A 12 12.28 3.62 11.85
N ASP A 13 11.87 4.88 11.71
CA ASP A 13 11.19 5.69 12.69
C ASP A 13 9.68 5.36 12.69
N SER A 14 8.89 6.13 13.42
CA SER A 14 7.43 5.95 13.44
C SER A 14 6.79 6.17 12.07
N THR A 15 7.31 7.07 11.26
CA THR A 15 6.76 7.50 9.97
C THR A 15 6.85 6.37 8.94
N ASP A 16 8.01 5.71 8.85
CA ASP A 16 8.18 4.56 7.95
C ASP A 16 7.26 3.40 8.36
N ARG A 17 7.11 3.12 9.66
CA ARG A 17 6.16 2.10 10.15
C ARG A 17 4.70 2.41 9.82
N ILE A 18 4.29 3.68 9.87
CA ILE A 18 2.95 4.11 9.50
C ILE A 18 2.73 3.95 8.00
N MET A 19 3.72 4.31 7.17
CA MET A 19 3.63 4.10 5.73
C MET A 19 3.51 2.61 5.38
N ASP A 20 4.31 1.75 6.02
CA ASP A 20 4.24 0.30 5.87
C ASP A 20 2.85 -0.24 6.26
N LEU A 21 2.30 0.24 7.38
CA LEU A 21 0.97 -0.13 7.87
C LEU A 21 -0.16 0.34 6.94
N ASN A 22 -0.08 1.58 6.44
CA ASN A 22 -1.05 2.13 5.50
C ASN A 22 -1.02 1.38 4.17
N PHE A 23 0.18 1.07 3.66
CA PHE A 23 0.34 0.25 2.46
C PHE A 23 -0.29 -1.13 2.66
N TYR A 24 0.03 -1.80 3.78
CA TYR A 24 -0.50 -3.13 4.09
C TYR A 24 -2.03 -3.11 4.21
N THR A 25 -2.58 -2.16 4.96
CA THR A 25 -4.03 -2.04 5.17
C THR A 25 -4.76 -1.83 3.85
N ASN A 26 -4.29 -0.90 3.02
CA ASN A 26 -4.91 -0.62 1.74
C ASN A 26 -4.79 -1.82 0.78
N PHE A 27 -3.65 -2.52 0.79
CA PHE A 27 -3.44 -3.72 -0.01
C PHE A 27 -4.39 -4.84 0.42
N LYS A 28 -4.52 -5.07 1.73
CA LYS A 28 -5.39 -6.11 2.30
C LYS A 28 -6.85 -5.86 1.99
N GLN A 29 -7.34 -4.62 2.17
CA GLN A 29 -8.71 -4.24 1.81
C GLN A 29 -9.01 -4.51 0.33
N ARG A 30 -8.07 -4.16 -0.56
CA ARG A 30 -8.25 -4.37 -1.99
C ARG A 30 -8.21 -5.86 -2.37
N TYR A 31 -7.32 -6.62 -1.74
CA TYR A 31 -7.28 -8.07 -1.89
C TYR A 31 -8.59 -8.73 -1.44
N ASP A 32 -9.13 -8.34 -0.29
CA ASP A 32 -10.37 -8.90 0.24
C ASP A 32 -11.56 -8.63 -0.70
N SER A 33 -11.65 -7.41 -1.26
CA SER A 33 -12.66 -7.06 -2.27
C SER A 33 -12.55 -7.91 -3.55
N ILE A 34 -11.34 -8.16 -4.04
CA ILE A 34 -11.12 -9.03 -5.20
C ILE A 34 -11.49 -10.48 -4.87
N SER A 35 -11.10 -10.96 -3.69
CA SER A 35 -11.37 -12.32 -3.25
C SER A 35 -12.86 -12.58 -3.10
N GLU A 36 -13.61 -11.60 -2.57
CA GLU A 36 -15.06 -11.68 -2.47
C GLU A 36 -15.71 -11.78 -3.85
N GLU A 37 -15.31 -10.91 -4.80
CA GLU A 37 -15.88 -10.95 -6.15
C GLU A 37 -15.48 -12.21 -6.93
N ALA A 38 -14.26 -12.73 -6.74
CA ALA A 38 -13.80 -13.96 -7.38
C ALA A 38 -14.48 -15.22 -6.87
N THR A 39 -14.95 -15.20 -5.61
CA THR A 39 -15.64 -16.35 -4.98
C THR A 39 -17.16 -16.27 -5.11
N ARG A 40 -17.70 -15.14 -5.57
CA ARG A 40 -19.12 -14.94 -5.83
C ARG A 40 -19.59 -15.80 -7.02
N VAL A 41 -20.72 -16.49 -6.85
CA VAL A 41 -21.34 -17.26 -7.94
C VAL A 41 -21.75 -16.30 -9.07
N GLY A 42 -21.23 -16.52 -10.28
CA GLY A 42 -21.41 -15.62 -11.43
C GLY A 42 -20.55 -14.35 -11.37
N GLY A 43 -19.62 -14.26 -10.43
CA GLY A 43 -18.64 -13.19 -10.33
C GLY A 43 -17.56 -13.25 -11.41
N LYS A 44 -16.74 -12.19 -11.46
CA LYS A 44 -15.64 -12.10 -12.42
C LYS A 44 -14.53 -13.11 -12.09
N SER A 45 -13.85 -13.60 -13.12
CA SER A 45 -12.68 -14.44 -12.90
C SER A 45 -11.55 -13.64 -12.26
N PHE A 46 -10.67 -14.32 -11.52
CA PHE A 46 -9.52 -13.67 -10.90
C PHE A 46 -8.66 -12.90 -11.92
N THR A 47 -8.48 -13.44 -13.14
CA THR A 47 -7.76 -12.76 -14.22
C THR A 47 -8.45 -11.46 -14.66
N GLN A 48 -9.78 -11.44 -14.77
CA GLN A 48 -10.52 -10.22 -15.10
C GLN A 48 -10.36 -9.17 -14.02
N LEU A 49 -10.44 -9.57 -12.75
CA LEU A 49 -10.28 -8.68 -11.60
C LEU A 49 -8.87 -8.10 -11.50
N LEU A 50 -7.84 -8.89 -11.81
CA LEU A 50 -6.47 -8.40 -11.89
C LEU A 50 -6.25 -7.43 -13.05
N ASN A 51 -6.89 -7.63 -14.20
CA ASN A 51 -6.80 -6.72 -15.34
C ASN A 51 -7.50 -5.38 -15.07
N GLU A 52 -8.59 -5.40 -14.29
CA GLU A 52 -9.30 -4.19 -13.85
C GLU A 52 -8.66 -3.54 -12.61
N PHE A 53 -7.64 -4.17 -12.04
CA PHE A 53 -6.98 -3.69 -10.84
C PHE A 53 -6.19 -2.40 -11.14
N VAL A 54 -6.62 -1.31 -10.52
CA VAL A 54 -5.89 -0.03 -10.53
C VAL A 54 -5.21 0.16 -9.18
N TRP A 55 -3.89 0.33 -9.21
CA TRP A 55 -3.11 0.67 -8.03
C TRP A 55 -3.43 2.10 -7.58
N ASN A 56 -3.60 2.30 -6.27
CA ASN A 56 -3.69 3.65 -5.70
C ASN A 56 -2.33 4.38 -5.90
N GLY A 57 -2.36 5.66 -6.26
CA GLY A 57 -1.17 6.52 -6.36
C GLY A 57 -0.28 6.43 -5.12
N ASP A 58 -0.86 6.44 -3.92
CA ASP A 58 -0.11 6.30 -2.66
C ASP A 58 0.65 4.97 -2.57
N MET A 59 0.07 3.88 -3.08
CA MET A 59 0.74 2.57 -3.11
C MET A 59 1.88 2.56 -4.13
N ILE A 60 1.67 3.19 -5.30
CA ILE A 60 2.68 3.31 -6.35
C ILE A 60 3.88 4.11 -5.81
N ASP A 61 3.61 5.24 -5.16
CA ASP A 61 4.62 6.10 -4.58
C ASP A 61 5.37 5.40 -3.45
N TYR A 62 4.65 4.69 -2.58
CA TYR A 62 5.24 3.85 -1.54
C TYR A 62 6.15 2.75 -2.13
N ILE A 63 5.72 2.02 -3.15
CA ILE A 63 6.51 0.98 -3.83
C ILE A 63 7.75 1.58 -4.49
N ARG A 64 7.62 2.76 -5.10
CA ARG A 64 8.74 3.51 -5.69
C ARG A 64 9.69 4.11 -4.65
N GLY A 65 9.37 4.00 -3.37
CA GLY A 65 10.15 4.59 -2.29
C GLY A 65 10.14 6.12 -2.31
N ILE A 66 9.12 6.71 -2.94
CA ILE A 66 8.87 8.15 -2.88
C ILE A 66 8.35 8.44 -1.47
N ILE A 67 9.09 9.26 -0.74
CA ILE A 67 8.67 9.74 0.58
C ILE A 67 7.74 10.93 0.31
N PRO A 68 6.44 10.83 0.64
CA PRO A 68 5.48 11.91 0.34
C PRO A 68 5.78 13.21 1.09
N TYR A 69 6.64 13.17 2.12
CA TYR A 69 7.04 14.33 2.90
C TYR A 69 8.56 14.56 2.83
N PRO A 70 9.06 15.36 1.88
CA PRO A 70 10.43 15.87 1.93
C PRO A 70 10.48 17.02 2.94
N GLY A 71 10.81 16.70 4.19
CA GLY A 71 11.21 17.68 5.19
C GLY A 71 10.30 17.76 6.41
N GLY A 72 10.74 17.14 7.50
CA GLY A 72 10.66 17.68 8.87
C GLY A 72 9.30 18.08 9.48
N ILE A 73 8.17 17.87 8.80
CA ILE A 73 6.86 18.12 9.38
C ILE A 73 6.44 16.85 10.12
N ASN A 74 6.38 16.94 11.45
CA ASN A 74 5.84 15.88 12.29
C ASN A 74 4.43 15.52 11.81
N TRP A 75 4.24 14.27 11.43
CA TRP A 75 2.93 13.70 11.16
C TRP A 75 2.10 13.74 12.44
N ILE A 76 1.00 14.51 12.44
CA ILE A 76 0.13 14.77 13.61
C ILE A 76 -1.08 13.84 13.70
N GLY A 77 -0.96 12.62 13.15
CA GLY A 77 -2.00 11.60 13.23
C GLY A 77 -2.84 11.45 11.95
N ALA A 78 -3.40 10.24 11.78
CA ALA A 78 -4.49 9.99 10.85
C ALA A 78 -5.80 10.42 11.53
N LYS A 79 -6.62 11.20 10.83
CA LYS A 79 -8.03 11.42 11.19
C LYS A 79 -8.86 10.22 10.78
#